data_AF-A0A1Y2AW12-F1
#
_entry.id   AF-A0A1Y2AW12-F1
#
_cell.length_a   1.000
_cell.length_b   1.000
_cell.length_c   1.000
_cell.angle_alpha   90.00
_cell.angle_beta   90.00
_cell.angle_gamma   90.00
#
_symmetry.space_group_name_H-M   'P 1'
#
loop_
_entity.id
_entity.type
_entity.pdbx_description
1 polymer ?
#
loop_
_entity_poly.entity_id
_entity_poly.type
_entity_poly.pdbx_seq_one_letter_code
_entity_poly.pdbx_strand_id
1 'polypeptide(L)'
;MIQKGVPIHNKDDRNNDKGLVTQDSSPSATSGFVISRYRSDFEEIEFLGKGGFGEVVKARNRLDGRVYAIKKVKLDPKDSEYNKKILREVTTLSRLHHEYVVRYYQAWFEEAESKEGKPEMSYKMLYIQMQYCEKKTLRNVIDEGLLTEEESWKYFRQLLEGLAHIHSQGMIHRDLKPSNVFLDENDDVKIGDFGLAITNHKKSRNTMTENYLLTGNIGTTFYVSPEVLKNKNTRYSQKVDMYSLGIILFEMLYKMETGMERAKILENIRKDEIIFPDDFNTEKYHNQTEIIRLLLSHDPKKRPTSFEILQSDLLPPKMEGI
;
A
#
# COMPACT_ATOMS: atom_id res chain seq x y z
N MET A 1 28.03 -46.67 29.94
CA MET A 1 28.54 -47.34 31.15
C MET A 1 30.02 -46.96 31.28
N ILE A 2 30.36 -46.16 32.31
CA ILE A 2 31.69 -45.96 32.95
C ILE A 2 32.81 -45.32 32.06
N GLN A 3 33.15 -44.02 32.15
CA GLN A 3 33.93 -43.22 33.14
C GLN A 3 35.47 -43.45 33.22
N LYS A 4 36.19 -42.31 33.41
CA LYS A 4 37.59 -42.05 33.88
C LYS A 4 38.64 -41.85 32.76
N GLY A 5 39.61 -40.92 32.80
CA GLY A 5 40.12 -40.01 33.83
C GLY A 5 41.67 -39.94 33.77
N VAL A 6 42.21 -38.75 33.44
CA VAL A 6 43.58 -38.12 33.50
C VAL A 6 44.52 -38.68 34.62
N PRO A 7 45.91 -38.67 34.64
CA PRO A 7 46.82 -37.52 34.33
C PRO A 7 48.33 -37.69 33.92
N ILE A 8 48.87 -36.61 33.31
CA ILE A 8 50.17 -35.87 33.50
C ILE A 8 51.53 -36.61 33.63
N HIS A 9 52.51 -36.29 32.75
CA HIS A 9 53.89 -35.96 33.16
C HIS A 9 54.65 -35.05 32.17
N ASN A 10 55.25 -33.99 32.71
CA ASN A 10 56.21 -33.05 32.10
C ASN A 10 57.56 -33.74 31.80
N LYS A 11 58.29 -33.23 30.80
CA LYS A 11 59.65 -32.69 31.01
C LYS A 11 60.17 -31.91 29.80
N ASP A 12 60.87 -30.85 30.16
CA ASP A 12 61.55 -29.85 29.34
C ASP A 12 62.60 -30.46 28.41
N ASP A 13 62.86 -29.80 27.27
CA ASP A 13 64.23 -29.47 26.90
C ASP A 13 64.30 -28.25 25.97
N ARG A 14 65.22 -27.36 26.34
CA ARG A 14 65.53 -26.07 25.71
C ARG A 14 66.39 -26.30 24.49
N ASN A 15 66.18 -25.53 23.41
CA ASN A 15 67.32 -24.90 22.74
C ASN A 15 66.91 -23.69 21.89
N ASN A 16 67.70 -22.63 22.07
CA ASN A 16 67.69 -21.37 21.33
C ASN A 16 67.85 -21.58 19.82
N ASP A 17 67.07 -20.86 19.02
CA ASP A 17 67.67 -20.20 17.85
C ASP A 17 67.02 -18.83 17.57
N LYS A 18 67.87 -17.89 17.18
CA LYS A 18 67.57 -16.47 16.94
C LYS A 18 67.16 -16.30 15.48
N GLY A 19 66.11 -15.54 15.20
CA GLY A 19 66.00 -14.85 13.91
C GLY A 19 64.60 -14.59 13.40
N LEU A 20 64.40 -13.33 12.98
CA LEU A 20 63.31 -12.79 12.16
C LEU A 20 61.97 -12.54 12.86
N VAL A 21 61.85 -11.32 13.37
CA VAL A 21 60.59 -10.59 13.48
C VAL A 21 60.06 -10.36 12.06
N THR A 22 59.16 -11.22 11.60
CA THR A 22 58.26 -10.89 10.49
C THR A 22 56.98 -10.37 11.11
N GLN A 23 56.70 -9.09 10.88
CA GLN A 23 55.43 -8.45 11.19
C GLN A 23 54.30 -9.32 10.63
N ASP A 24 53.43 -9.81 11.52
CA ASP A 24 52.13 -10.35 11.14
C ASP A 24 51.37 -9.21 10.46
N SER A 25 51.31 -9.26 9.13
CA SER A 25 50.34 -8.53 8.35
C SER A 25 48.97 -9.09 8.70
N SER A 26 48.34 -8.47 9.70
CA SER A 26 46.90 -8.53 9.90
C SER A 26 46.19 -8.41 8.54
N PRO A 27 45.22 -9.28 8.22
CA PRO A 27 44.52 -9.21 6.94
C PRO A 27 43.92 -7.82 6.85
N SER A 28 44.31 -7.06 5.82
CA SER A 28 43.70 -5.79 5.54
C SER A 28 42.20 -6.04 5.44
N ALA A 29 41.44 -5.33 6.27
CA ALA A 29 40.00 -5.29 6.13
C ALA A 29 39.74 -4.78 4.72
N THR A 30 39.46 -5.70 3.80
CA THR A 30 38.92 -5.36 2.50
C THR A 30 37.59 -4.72 2.85
N SER A 31 37.52 -3.39 2.76
CA SER A 31 36.26 -2.66 2.79
C SER A 31 35.50 -3.12 1.55
N GLY A 32 34.87 -4.29 1.65
CA GLY A 32 34.03 -4.82 0.61
C GLY A 32 32.93 -3.79 0.43
N PHE A 33 32.99 -3.04 -0.66
CA PHE A 33 31.87 -2.22 -1.09
C PHE A 33 30.68 -3.17 -1.16
N VAL A 34 29.74 -3.04 -0.23
CA VAL A 34 28.50 -3.79 -0.28
C VAL A 34 27.81 -3.33 -1.56
N ILE A 35 27.86 -4.17 -2.59
CA ILE A 35 27.24 -3.86 -3.87
C ILE A 35 25.74 -3.77 -3.60
N SER A 36 25.17 -2.60 -3.82
CA SER A 36 23.73 -2.36 -3.69
C SER A 36 22.99 -3.34 -4.60
N ARG A 37 22.17 -4.22 -3.99
CA ARG A 37 21.31 -5.16 -4.71
C ARG A 37 20.42 -4.41 -5.68
N TYR A 38 19.83 -3.29 -5.26
CA TYR A 38 18.97 -2.47 -6.08
C TYR A 38 19.70 -1.99 -7.34
N ARG A 39 20.92 -1.43 -7.20
CA ARG A 39 21.71 -0.96 -8.36
C ARG A 39 22.19 -2.11 -9.25
N SER A 40 22.49 -3.26 -8.65
CA SER A 40 22.93 -4.47 -9.37
C SER A 40 21.77 -5.09 -10.17
N ASP A 41 20.63 -5.30 -9.52
CA ASP A 41 19.53 -6.11 -10.05
C ASP A 41 18.55 -5.28 -10.88
N PHE A 42 18.51 -3.95 -10.71
CA PHE A 42 17.50 -3.10 -11.34
C PHE A 42 18.12 -1.95 -12.15
N GLU A 43 17.45 -1.64 -13.26
CA GLU A 43 17.63 -0.43 -14.03
C GLU A 43 16.44 0.49 -13.78
N GLU A 44 16.67 1.66 -13.17
CA GLU A 44 15.63 2.65 -12.95
C GLU A 44 15.26 3.33 -14.28
N ILE A 45 13.97 3.31 -14.64
CA ILE A 45 13.45 3.82 -15.91
C ILE A 45 12.79 5.18 -15.72
N GLU A 46 11.88 5.28 -14.75
CA GLU A 46 10.99 6.44 -14.63
C GLU A 46 10.60 6.68 -13.16
N PHE A 47 10.57 7.94 -12.74
CA PHE A 47 9.99 8.31 -11.45
C PHE A 47 8.46 8.31 -11.55
N LEU A 48 7.79 7.53 -10.69
CA LEU A 48 6.33 7.39 -10.71
C LEU A 48 5.63 8.31 -9.70
N GLY A 49 6.29 8.62 -8.58
CA GLY A 49 5.73 9.52 -7.58
C GLY A 49 6.48 9.49 -6.26
N LYS A 50 6.17 10.46 -5.39
CA LYS A 50 6.69 10.54 -4.03
C LYS A 50 5.54 10.75 -3.07
N GLY A 51 5.38 9.82 -2.13
CA GLY A 51 4.41 9.89 -1.05
C GLY A 51 5.07 10.10 0.31
N GLY A 52 4.27 10.07 1.38
CA GLY A 52 4.78 10.26 2.76
C GLY A 52 5.82 9.23 3.21
N PHE A 53 5.94 8.10 2.51
CA PHE A 53 6.85 7.00 2.85
C PHE A 53 8.10 6.96 2.00
N GLY A 54 8.23 7.84 0.99
CA GLY A 54 9.36 7.86 0.09
C GLY A 54 8.94 7.85 -1.37
N GLU A 55 9.87 7.45 -2.23
CA GLU A 55 9.73 7.52 -3.69
C GLU A 55 9.34 6.17 -4.28
N VAL A 56 8.55 6.20 -5.34
CA VAL A 56 8.21 5.05 -6.17
C VAL A 56 8.75 5.30 -7.56
N VAL A 57 9.46 4.30 -8.09
CA VAL A 57 10.06 4.36 -9.42
C VAL A 57 9.69 3.11 -10.21
N LYS A 58 9.55 3.26 -11.52
CA LYS A 58 9.51 2.18 -12.49
C LYS A 58 10.92 1.70 -12.70
N ALA A 59 11.17 0.41 -12.54
CA ALA A 59 12.47 -0.18 -12.77
C ALA A 59 12.34 -1.52 -13.51
N ARG A 60 13.29 -1.80 -14.40
CA ARG A 60 13.42 -3.10 -15.06
C ARG A 60 14.35 -3.97 -14.24
N ASN A 61 13.91 -5.17 -13.88
CA ASN A 61 14.82 -6.16 -13.31
C ASN A 61 15.71 -6.72 -14.43
N ARG A 62 17.02 -6.73 -14.20
CA ARG A 62 18.01 -7.11 -15.22
C ARG A 62 18.05 -8.62 -15.47
N LEU A 63 17.61 -9.44 -14.52
CA LEU A 63 17.64 -10.90 -14.63
C LEU A 63 16.46 -11.44 -15.44
N ASP A 64 15.24 -10.98 -15.14
CA ASP A 64 14.02 -11.46 -15.80
C ASP A 64 13.52 -10.53 -16.93
N GLY A 65 14.11 -9.34 -17.06
CA GLY A 65 13.74 -8.33 -18.07
C GLY A 65 12.39 -7.63 -17.82
N ARG A 66 11.67 -7.97 -16.75
CA ARG A 66 10.32 -7.47 -16.43
C ARG A 66 10.38 -6.12 -15.74
N VAL A 67 9.30 -5.36 -15.88
CA VAL A 67 9.13 -4.04 -15.27
C VAL A 67 8.37 -4.17 -13.94
N TYR A 68 8.86 -3.44 -12.93
CA TYR A 68 8.31 -3.40 -11.58
C TYR A 68 8.18 -1.96 -11.09
N ALA A 69 7.29 -1.76 -10.12
CA ALA A 69 7.26 -0.56 -9.31
C ALA A 69 8.08 -0.81 -8.04
N ILE A 70 9.13 -0.02 -7.83
CA ILE A 70 10.00 -0.12 -6.66
C ILE A 70 9.73 1.05 -5.73
N LYS A 71 9.18 0.77 -4.54
CA LYS A 71 8.99 1.77 -3.48
C LYS A 71 10.22 1.77 -2.58
N LYS A 72 10.85 2.94 -2.42
CA LYS A 72 12.04 3.16 -1.61
C LYS A 72 11.67 3.97 -0.38
N VAL A 73 11.79 3.35 0.79
CA VAL A 73 11.37 3.91 2.08
C VAL A 73 12.59 4.14 2.95
N LYS A 74 12.90 5.42 3.21
CA LYS A 74 13.98 5.79 4.14
C LYS A 74 13.49 5.58 5.57
N LEU A 75 14.17 4.71 6.32
CA LEU A 75 13.87 4.50 7.73
C LEU A 75 14.56 5.56 8.59
N ASP A 76 13.85 6.05 9.61
CA ASP A 76 14.42 6.99 10.57
C ASP A 76 15.14 6.19 11.67
N PRO A 77 16.49 6.26 11.78
CA PRO A 77 17.21 5.53 12.82
C PRO A 77 16.79 5.95 14.24
N LYS A 78 16.19 7.13 14.43
CA LYS A 78 15.73 7.64 15.72
C LYS A 78 14.30 7.17 16.07
N ASP A 79 13.53 6.66 15.10
CA ASP A 79 12.15 6.22 15.33
C ASP A 79 11.97 4.71 15.12
N SER A 80 12.48 3.94 16.09
CA SER A 80 12.36 2.47 16.07
C SER A 80 10.90 1.98 16.12
N GLU A 81 9.97 2.74 16.71
CA GLU A 81 8.57 2.34 16.81
C GLU A 81 7.87 2.48 15.46
N TYR A 82 8.11 3.59 14.76
CA TYR A 82 7.64 3.83 13.40
C TYR A 82 8.20 2.81 12.42
N ASN A 83 9.51 2.54 12.46
CA ASN A 83 10.12 1.54 11.60
C ASN A 83 9.49 0.15 11.84
N LYS A 84 9.30 -0.27 13.10
CA LYS A 84 8.62 -1.55 13.43
C LYS A 84 7.19 -1.66 12.90
N LYS A 85 6.51 -0.54 12.65
CA LYS A 85 5.17 -0.53 12.07
C LYS A 85 5.21 -0.71 10.56
N ILE A 86 6.08 0.03 9.88
CA ILE A 86 6.35 -0.16 8.44
C ILE A 86 6.66 -1.62 8.17
N LEU A 87 7.53 -2.25 8.96
CA LEU A 87 7.92 -3.65 8.74
C LEU A 87 6.78 -4.64 8.94
N ARG A 88 5.90 -4.39 9.92
CA ARG A 88 4.71 -5.23 10.11
C ARG A 88 3.77 -5.12 8.92
N GLU A 89 3.52 -3.92 8.42
CA GLU A 89 2.66 -3.69 7.26
C GLU A 89 3.24 -4.33 6.01
N VAL A 90 4.54 -4.15 5.74
CA VAL A 90 5.21 -4.78 4.58
C VAL A 90 5.19 -6.31 4.67
N THR A 91 5.32 -6.88 5.88
CA THR A 91 5.22 -8.34 6.09
C THR A 91 3.81 -8.86 5.82
N THR A 92 2.77 -8.09 6.14
CA THR A 92 1.40 -8.50 5.83
C THR A 92 1.08 -8.31 4.35
N LEU A 93 1.52 -7.20 3.75
CA LEU A 93 1.32 -6.93 2.32
C LEU A 93 2.01 -7.97 1.43
N SER A 94 3.20 -8.45 1.80
CA SER A 94 3.89 -9.50 1.05
C SER A 94 3.17 -10.86 1.05
N ARG A 95 2.18 -11.04 1.93
CA ARG A 95 1.32 -12.24 1.98
C ARG A 95 0.05 -12.09 1.15
N LEU A 96 -0.30 -10.87 0.71
CA LEU A 96 -1.45 -10.66 -0.15
C LEU A 96 -1.15 -11.21 -1.54
N HIS A 97 -1.97 -12.17 -1.95
CA HIS A 97 -1.92 -12.73 -3.29
C HIS A 97 -3.35 -12.96 -3.76
N HIS A 98 -3.82 -12.06 -4.61
CA HIS A 98 -5.17 -12.09 -5.14
C HIS A 98 -5.19 -11.42 -6.51
N GLU A 99 -6.06 -11.88 -7.40
CA GLU A 99 -6.18 -11.41 -8.77
C GLU A 99 -6.40 -9.89 -8.84
N TYR A 100 -7.23 -9.35 -7.94
CA TYR A 100 -7.58 -7.93 -7.90
C TYR A 100 -6.80 -7.07 -6.91
N VAL A 101 -5.61 -7.53 -6.51
CA VAL A 101 -4.71 -6.79 -5.59
C VAL A 101 -3.32 -6.70 -6.21
N VAL A 102 -2.73 -5.50 -6.22
CA VAL A 102 -1.35 -5.30 -6.70
C VAL A 102 -0.40 -6.20 -5.93
N ARG A 103 0.34 -7.05 -6.65
CA ARG A 103 1.22 -8.02 -6.03
C ARG A 103 2.46 -7.38 -5.41
N TYR A 104 2.76 -7.77 -4.17
CA TYR A 104 4.01 -7.45 -3.46
C TYR A 104 4.95 -8.65 -3.58
N TYR A 105 6.01 -8.53 -4.39
CA TYR A 105 6.89 -9.67 -4.70
C TYR A 105 7.90 -9.94 -3.60
N GLN A 106 8.62 -8.91 -3.18
CA GLN A 106 9.65 -9.01 -2.14
C GLN A 106 9.97 -7.64 -1.57
N ALA A 107 10.61 -7.65 -0.40
CA ALA A 107 11.17 -6.46 0.22
C ALA A 107 12.56 -6.77 0.81
N TRP A 108 13.48 -5.82 0.75
CA TRP A 108 14.83 -5.97 1.30
C TRP A 108 15.37 -4.64 1.83
N PHE A 109 16.40 -4.71 2.67
CA PHE A 109 17.09 -3.53 3.19
C PHE A 109 18.43 -3.32 2.53
N GLU A 110 18.82 -2.06 2.41
CA GLU A 110 20.20 -1.67 2.11
C GLU A 110 20.64 -0.56 3.06
N GLU A 111 21.93 -0.53 3.37
CA GLU A 111 22.54 0.63 4.01
C GLU A 111 22.88 1.65 2.92
N ALA A 112 22.44 2.89 3.11
CA ALA A 112 22.67 3.98 2.18
C ALA A 112 23.44 5.09 2.88
N GLU A 113 24.42 5.65 2.19
CA GLU A 113 25.18 6.81 2.65
C GLU A 113 24.40 8.10 2.39
N SER A 114 24.54 9.08 3.31
CA SER A 114 23.99 10.40 3.10
C SER A 114 24.74 11.12 1.97
N LYS A 115 24.01 11.72 1.03
CA LYS A 115 24.60 12.50 -0.09
C LYS A 115 25.30 13.80 0.36
N GLU A 116 25.31 14.11 1.65
CA GLU A 116 25.81 15.38 2.21
C GLU A 116 27.27 15.34 2.67
N GLY A 117 28.06 14.35 2.24
CA GLY A 117 29.51 14.32 2.50
C GLY A 117 29.90 14.15 3.97
N LYS A 118 28.94 13.78 4.84
CA LYS A 118 29.19 13.40 6.24
C LYS A 118 29.18 11.86 6.33
N PRO A 119 30.35 11.21 6.38
CA PRO A 119 30.46 9.73 6.38
C PRO A 119 29.87 9.05 7.62
N GLU A 120 29.51 9.80 8.67
CA GLU A 120 28.98 9.24 9.94
C GLU A 120 27.46 8.99 9.96
N MET A 121 26.73 9.24 8.86
CA MET A 121 25.28 9.13 8.85
C MET A 121 24.79 8.14 7.78
N SER A 122 25.05 6.85 8.00
CA SER A 122 24.38 5.78 7.26
C SER A 122 22.91 5.69 7.71
N TYR A 123 22.03 5.34 6.78
CA TYR A 123 20.63 5.07 7.08
C TYR A 123 20.17 3.80 6.35
N LYS A 124 19.13 3.16 6.88
CA LYS A 124 18.54 1.98 6.24
C LYS A 124 17.48 2.40 5.24
N MET A 125 17.62 1.93 4.02
CA MET A 125 16.61 2.04 2.96
C MET A 125 15.88 0.71 2.85
N LEU A 126 14.55 0.74 2.89
CA LEU A 126 13.70 -0.41 2.60
C LEU A 126 13.23 -0.30 1.15
N TYR A 127 13.54 -1.31 0.35
CA TYR A 127 13.04 -1.46 -1.01
C TYR A 127 11.89 -2.45 -1.02
N ILE A 128 10.81 -2.13 -1.72
CA ILE A 128 9.65 -2.99 -1.90
C ILE A 128 9.40 -3.12 -3.39
N GLN A 129 9.54 -4.34 -3.91
CA GLN A 129 9.23 -4.66 -5.31
C GLN A 129 7.75 -5.03 -5.43
N MET A 130 7.04 -4.26 -6.23
CA MET A 130 5.61 -4.41 -6.48
C MET A 130 5.37 -4.64 -7.97
N GLN A 131 4.24 -5.26 -8.29
CA GLN A 131 3.72 -5.28 -9.65
C GLN A 131 3.59 -3.84 -10.17
N TYR A 132 4.17 -3.61 -11.35
CA TYR A 132 3.89 -2.40 -12.10
C TYR A 132 2.56 -2.57 -12.82
N CYS A 133 1.62 -1.68 -12.56
CA CYS A 133 0.42 -1.52 -13.36
C CYS A 133 0.64 -0.32 -14.29
N GLU A 134 0.21 -0.42 -15.54
CA GLU A 134 0.33 0.69 -16.47
C GLU A 134 -0.53 1.88 -16.02
N LYS A 135 -0.32 3.05 -16.64
CA LYS A 135 -0.86 4.34 -16.17
C LYS A 135 -2.39 4.48 -16.32
N LYS A 136 -3.14 3.40 -16.56
CA LYS A 136 -4.60 3.44 -16.60
C LYS A 136 -5.15 3.12 -15.20
N THR A 137 -5.75 4.11 -14.57
CA THR A 137 -6.45 3.97 -13.30
C THR A 137 -7.95 4.06 -13.52
N LEU A 138 -8.75 3.59 -12.55
CA LEU A 138 -10.19 3.78 -12.56
C LEU A 138 -10.56 5.27 -12.61
N ARG A 139 -9.73 6.17 -12.05
CA ARG A 139 -9.93 7.62 -12.19
C ARG A 139 -9.96 8.04 -13.66
N ASN A 140 -9.02 7.54 -14.46
CA ASN A 140 -8.95 7.87 -15.88
C ASN A 140 -10.21 7.42 -16.61
N VAL A 141 -10.67 6.19 -16.35
CA VAL A 141 -11.87 5.63 -16.97
C VAL A 141 -13.13 6.43 -16.58
N ILE A 142 -13.28 6.79 -15.30
CA ILE A 142 -14.43 7.60 -14.87
C ILE A 142 -14.40 8.98 -15.54
N ASP A 143 -13.23 9.62 -15.62
CA ASP A 143 -13.09 10.96 -16.21
C ASP A 143 -13.36 10.96 -17.72
N GLU A 144 -13.04 9.88 -18.43
CA GLU A 144 -13.42 9.68 -19.83
C GLU A 144 -14.94 9.52 -20.02
N GLY A 145 -15.65 9.08 -18.97
CA GLY A 145 -17.12 8.96 -18.96
C GLY A 145 -17.64 7.87 -19.88
N LEU A 146 -16.85 6.81 -20.08
CA LEU A 146 -17.13 5.72 -21.02
C LEU A 146 -17.69 4.46 -20.36
N LEU A 147 -17.94 4.48 -19.05
CA LEU A 147 -18.43 3.32 -18.31
C LEU A 147 -19.86 2.97 -18.67
N THR A 148 -20.04 1.78 -19.23
CA THR A 148 -21.33 1.10 -19.29
C THR A 148 -21.74 0.60 -17.90
N GLU A 149 -23.01 0.25 -17.76
CA GLU A 149 -23.52 -0.38 -16.53
C GLU A 149 -22.86 -1.74 -16.27
N GLU A 150 -22.62 -2.51 -17.32
CA GLU A 150 -21.93 -3.81 -17.25
C GLU A 150 -20.49 -3.65 -16.75
N GLU A 151 -19.72 -2.71 -17.29
CA GLU A 151 -18.37 -2.42 -16.82
C GLU A 151 -18.36 -1.92 -15.37
N SER A 152 -19.34 -1.08 -15.00
CA SER A 152 -19.50 -0.61 -13.63
C SER A 152 -19.72 -1.77 -12.65
N TRP A 153 -20.54 -2.76 -13.02
CA TRP A 153 -20.73 -3.98 -12.23
C TRP A 153 -19.48 -4.85 -12.21
N LYS A 154 -18.78 -5.02 -13.34
CA LYS A 154 -17.50 -5.74 -13.41
C LYS A 154 -16.51 -5.15 -12.41
N TYR A 155 -16.23 -3.85 -12.50
CA TYR A 155 -15.26 -3.19 -11.62
C TYR A 155 -15.69 -3.21 -10.15
N PHE A 156 -16.98 -2.96 -9.88
CA PHE A 156 -17.50 -3.01 -8.52
C PHE A 156 -17.33 -4.41 -7.89
N ARG A 157 -17.64 -5.47 -8.64
CA ARG A 157 -17.45 -6.86 -8.19
C ARG A 157 -15.97 -7.18 -7.93
N GLN A 158 -15.07 -6.81 -8.84
CA GLN A 158 -13.64 -7.06 -8.67
C GLN A 158 -13.07 -6.30 -7.45
N LEU A 159 -13.53 -5.06 -7.22
CA LEU A 159 -13.20 -4.28 -6.03
C LEU A 159 -13.68 -4.97 -4.74
N LEU A 160 -14.90 -5.50 -4.73
CA LEU A 160 -15.44 -6.25 -3.60
C LEU A 160 -14.62 -7.52 -3.32
N GLU A 161 -14.30 -8.31 -4.34
CA GLU A 161 -13.50 -9.54 -4.22
C GLU A 161 -12.09 -9.23 -3.69
N GLY A 162 -11.44 -8.20 -4.23
CA GLY A 162 -10.15 -7.72 -3.74
C GLY A 162 -10.21 -7.24 -2.28
N LEU A 163 -11.22 -6.44 -1.91
CA LEU A 163 -11.41 -5.96 -0.54
C LEU A 163 -11.75 -7.10 0.42
N ALA A 164 -12.55 -8.09 0.02
CA ALA A 164 -12.84 -9.26 0.83
C ALA A 164 -11.55 -10.02 1.17
N HIS A 165 -10.65 -10.20 0.20
CA HIS A 165 -9.35 -10.79 0.45
C HIS A 165 -8.51 -9.95 1.42
N ILE A 166 -8.38 -8.64 1.18
CA ILE A 166 -7.62 -7.71 2.04
C ILE A 166 -8.14 -7.76 3.49
N HIS A 167 -9.46 -7.63 3.67
CA HIS A 167 -10.10 -7.58 4.99
C HIS A 167 -10.01 -8.93 5.71
N SER A 168 -10.03 -10.07 4.99
CA SER A 168 -9.82 -11.40 5.56
C SER A 168 -8.44 -11.58 6.21
N GLN A 169 -7.43 -10.84 5.73
CA GLN A 169 -6.08 -10.82 6.28
C GLN A 169 -5.92 -9.80 7.42
N GLY A 170 -7.01 -9.19 7.90
CA GLY A 170 -7.00 -8.18 8.96
C GLY A 170 -6.44 -6.82 8.52
N MET A 171 -6.33 -6.59 7.21
CA MET A 171 -5.84 -5.35 6.63
C MET A 171 -6.99 -4.39 6.32
N ILE A 172 -6.69 -3.09 6.32
CA ILE A 172 -7.59 -2.01 5.92
C ILE A 172 -6.83 -1.14 4.93
N HIS A 173 -7.42 -0.81 3.79
CA HIS A 173 -6.77 -0.04 2.74
C HIS A 173 -6.57 1.43 3.14
N ARG A 174 -7.60 2.06 3.71
CA ARG A 174 -7.65 3.43 4.29
C ARG A 174 -7.50 4.61 3.33
N ASP A 175 -6.95 4.40 2.14
CA ASP A 175 -6.87 5.42 1.09
C ASP A 175 -7.48 4.92 -0.22
N LEU A 176 -8.62 4.20 -0.13
CA LEU A 176 -9.27 3.66 -1.32
C LEU A 176 -9.91 4.81 -2.11
N LYS A 177 -9.49 4.97 -3.36
CA LYS A 177 -9.99 5.98 -4.30
C LYS A 177 -9.67 5.55 -5.73
N PRO A 178 -10.35 6.08 -6.76
CA PRO A 178 -10.16 5.68 -8.14
C PRO A 178 -8.72 5.80 -8.65
N SER A 179 -7.92 6.74 -8.14
CA SER A 179 -6.51 6.88 -8.54
C SER A 179 -5.58 5.83 -7.92
N ASN A 180 -6.05 5.07 -6.92
CA ASN A 180 -5.34 3.95 -6.29
C ASN A 180 -5.88 2.59 -6.77
N VAL A 181 -6.82 2.61 -7.71
CA VAL A 181 -7.37 1.42 -8.38
C VAL A 181 -6.79 1.41 -9.80
N PHE A 182 -5.88 0.51 -10.07
CA PHE A 182 -5.24 0.37 -11.39
C PHE A 182 -6.04 -0.60 -12.24
N LEU A 183 -5.86 -0.51 -13.56
CA LEU A 183 -6.35 -1.50 -14.51
C LEU A 183 -5.14 -2.18 -15.17
N ASP A 184 -5.19 -3.50 -15.29
CA ASP A 184 -4.21 -4.25 -16.07
C ASP A 184 -4.55 -4.27 -17.56
N GLU A 185 -3.78 -5.02 -18.34
CA GLU A 185 -3.94 -5.14 -19.80
C GLU A 185 -5.28 -5.74 -20.24
N ASN A 186 -6.00 -6.43 -19.35
CA ASN A 186 -7.32 -7.02 -19.61
C ASN A 186 -8.46 -6.15 -19.08
N ASP A 187 -8.15 -4.90 -18.70
CA ASP A 187 -9.06 -4.01 -17.98
C ASP A 187 -9.62 -4.67 -16.71
N ASP A 188 -8.78 -5.41 -15.97
CA ASP A 188 -9.13 -5.94 -14.66
C ASP A 188 -8.53 -5.07 -13.54
N VAL A 189 -9.31 -4.89 -12.48
CA VAL A 189 -8.95 -4.10 -11.32
C VAL A 189 -7.70 -4.64 -10.63
N LYS A 190 -6.79 -3.77 -10.24
CA LYS A 190 -5.75 -4.03 -9.22
C LYS A 190 -5.83 -2.96 -8.14
N ILE A 191 -6.27 -3.35 -6.95
CA ILE A 191 -6.24 -2.48 -5.78
C ILE A 191 -4.78 -2.30 -5.36
N GLY A 192 -4.28 -1.07 -5.45
CA GLY A 192 -2.89 -0.71 -5.19
C GLY A 192 -2.76 0.50 -4.28
N ASP A 193 -1.51 0.88 -4.02
CA ASP A 193 -1.13 1.96 -3.11
C ASP A 193 -1.89 1.91 -1.76
N PHE A 194 -1.79 0.74 -1.13
CA PHE A 194 -2.21 0.57 0.25
C PHE A 194 -1.65 1.70 1.08
N GLY A 195 -2.52 2.36 1.84
CA GLY A 195 -2.15 3.36 2.79
C GLY A 195 -1.25 2.74 3.87
N LEU A 196 0.05 2.65 3.59
CA LEU A 196 1.14 2.41 4.55
C LEU A 196 1.18 3.51 5.66
N ALA A 197 0.19 4.42 5.64
CA ALA A 197 0.20 5.73 6.23
C ALA A 197 -0.31 5.83 7.66
N ILE A 198 -0.99 4.82 8.22
CA ILE A 198 -1.69 5.06 9.48
C ILE A 198 -1.61 3.90 10.47
N THR A 199 -0.43 3.66 11.00
CA THR A 199 -0.34 3.23 12.40
C THR A 199 0.36 4.29 13.27
N ASN A 200 0.07 5.56 12.99
CA ASN A 200 0.41 6.67 13.87
C ASN A 200 -0.54 6.76 15.10
N HIS A 201 -0.61 5.68 15.88
CA HIS A 201 -1.41 5.70 17.12
C HIS A 201 -0.68 6.25 18.35
N LYS A 202 0.61 6.67 18.26
CA LYS A 202 1.34 7.09 19.48
C LYS A 202 2.25 8.31 19.44
N LYS A 203 2.68 8.86 18.30
CA LYS A 203 3.53 10.08 18.31
C LYS A 203 3.16 11.09 17.22
N SER A 204 2.15 11.88 17.54
CA SER A 204 1.88 13.27 17.13
C SER A 204 0.36 13.44 16.97
N ARG A 205 -0.31 13.55 18.12
CA ARG A 205 -1.77 13.72 18.23
C ARG A 205 -2.30 15.07 17.70
N ASN A 206 -1.43 15.94 17.20
CA ASN A 206 -1.81 17.24 16.64
C ASN A 206 -1.64 17.34 15.10
N THR A 207 -0.86 16.46 14.46
CA THR A 207 -0.50 16.65 13.03
C THR A 207 -1.14 15.65 12.06
N MET A 208 -1.95 14.70 12.52
CA MET A 208 -2.44 13.62 11.64
C MET A 208 -3.52 14.10 10.66
N THR A 209 -4.41 14.99 11.10
CA THR A 209 -5.39 15.65 10.22
C THR A 209 -4.74 16.78 9.46
N GLU A 210 -3.82 17.50 10.08
CA GLU A 210 -3.05 18.54 9.40
C GLU A 210 -2.28 17.92 8.24
N ASN A 211 -1.51 16.85 8.37
CA ASN A 211 -0.81 16.28 7.20
C ASN A 211 -1.76 15.65 6.16
N TYR A 212 -2.86 14.99 6.53
CA TYR A 212 -3.84 14.48 5.56
C TYR A 212 -4.57 15.61 4.81
N LEU A 213 -4.78 16.77 5.45
CA LEU A 213 -5.40 17.96 4.88
C LEU A 213 -4.38 18.91 4.21
N LEU A 214 -3.12 18.93 4.67
CA LEU A 214 -2.00 19.79 4.23
C LEU A 214 -1.27 19.19 3.04
N THR A 215 -1.27 17.86 2.83
CA THR A 215 -0.70 17.24 1.61
C THR A 215 -1.59 17.39 0.37
N GLY A 216 -2.48 18.38 0.35
CA GLY A 216 -2.88 19.04 -0.89
C GLY A 216 -3.52 18.14 -1.95
N ASN A 217 -4.60 17.45 -1.60
CA ASN A 217 -5.57 16.96 -2.58
C ASN A 217 -6.97 17.07 -1.99
N ILE A 218 -7.58 18.26 -2.09
CA ILE A 218 -8.97 18.53 -1.71
C ILE A 218 -9.92 17.45 -2.27
N GLY A 219 -9.57 16.83 -3.42
CA GLY A 219 -10.32 15.73 -4.02
C GLY A 219 -10.26 14.37 -3.30
N THR A 220 -9.27 14.12 -2.43
CA THR A 220 -9.12 12.82 -1.72
C THR A 220 -10.01 12.73 -0.49
N THR A 221 -10.38 13.85 0.13
CA THR A 221 -11.21 13.86 1.35
C THR A 221 -12.63 13.32 1.11
N PHE A 222 -13.13 13.39 -0.13
CA PHE A 222 -14.46 12.91 -0.50
C PHE A 222 -14.64 11.40 -0.34
N TYR A 223 -13.56 10.61 -0.31
CA TYR A 223 -13.63 9.15 -0.09
C TYR A 223 -13.52 8.77 1.39
N VAL A 224 -13.14 9.71 2.25
CA VAL A 224 -12.89 9.44 3.68
C VAL A 224 -14.21 9.35 4.43
N SER A 225 -14.41 8.26 5.16
CA SER A 225 -15.62 8.04 5.97
C SER A 225 -15.84 9.11 7.06
N PRO A 226 -17.10 9.43 7.44
CA PRO A 226 -17.42 10.46 8.43
C PRO A 226 -16.76 10.23 9.80
N GLU A 227 -16.65 8.98 10.25
CA GLU A 227 -16.05 8.65 11.55
C GLU A 227 -14.54 8.91 11.59
N VAL A 228 -13.84 8.81 10.45
CA VAL A 228 -12.42 9.16 10.35
C VAL A 228 -12.24 10.68 10.44
N LEU A 229 -13.19 11.46 9.91
CA LEU A 229 -13.18 12.93 10.00
C LEU A 229 -13.57 13.44 11.40
N LYS A 230 -14.60 12.85 12.01
CA LYS A 230 -15.15 13.26 13.31
C LYS A 230 -14.24 12.86 14.48
N ASN A 231 -13.66 11.65 14.44
CA ASN A 231 -12.94 11.08 15.59
C ASN A 231 -11.47 10.78 15.26
N LYS A 232 -10.61 11.75 15.58
CA LYS A 232 -9.15 11.64 15.40
C LYS A 232 -8.48 10.58 16.30
N ASN A 233 -9.17 10.09 17.33
CA ASN A 233 -8.60 9.22 18.37
C ASN A 233 -9.10 7.76 18.37
N THR A 234 -10.00 7.37 17.47
CA THR A 234 -10.63 6.04 17.50
C THR A 234 -9.95 5.09 16.51
N ARG A 235 -9.82 3.81 16.87
CA ARG A 235 -9.51 2.75 15.91
C ARG A 235 -10.75 2.52 15.02
N TYR A 236 -10.61 2.75 13.72
CA TYR A 236 -11.64 2.46 12.73
C TYR A 236 -11.51 1.02 12.23
N SER A 237 -12.64 0.45 11.77
CA SER A 237 -12.71 -0.90 11.20
C SER A 237 -12.56 -0.87 9.67
N GLN A 238 -12.57 -2.04 9.04
CA GLN A 238 -12.57 -2.19 7.59
C GLN A 238 -13.78 -1.53 6.88
N LYS A 239 -14.80 -1.11 7.64
CA LYS A 239 -15.99 -0.40 7.14
C LYS A 239 -15.69 1.01 6.60
N VAL A 240 -14.49 1.55 6.86
CA VAL A 240 -14.04 2.80 6.22
C VAL A 240 -13.81 2.62 4.72
N ASP A 241 -13.24 1.47 4.30
CA ASP A 241 -13.02 1.16 2.88
C ASP A 241 -14.36 0.95 2.16
N MET A 242 -15.34 0.36 2.87
CA MET A 242 -16.69 0.16 2.34
C MET A 242 -17.39 1.49 2.05
N TYR A 243 -17.18 2.51 2.89
CA TYR A 243 -17.69 3.86 2.61
C TYR A 243 -17.02 4.47 1.38
N SER A 244 -15.69 4.37 1.29
CA SER A 244 -14.95 4.83 0.11
C SER A 244 -15.44 4.15 -1.17
N LEU A 245 -15.74 2.85 -1.10
CA LEU A 245 -16.30 2.08 -2.21
C LEU A 245 -17.68 2.58 -2.64
N GLY A 246 -18.53 3.04 -1.71
CA GLY A 246 -19.82 3.65 -2.04
C GLY A 246 -19.68 4.94 -2.85
N ILE A 247 -18.70 5.77 -2.51
CA ILE A 247 -18.36 6.97 -3.30
C ILE A 247 -17.85 6.58 -4.69
N ILE A 248 -16.97 5.58 -4.77
CA ILE A 248 -16.44 5.08 -6.05
C ILE A 248 -17.57 4.55 -6.95
N LEU A 249 -18.50 3.76 -6.41
CA LEU A 249 -19.64 3.24 -7.16
C LEU A 249 -20.51 4.36 -7.71
N PHE A 250 -20.81 5.38 -6.90
CA PHE A 250 -21.55 6.55 -7.38
C PHE A 250 -20.82 7.25 -8.54
N GLU A 251 -19.51 7.50 -8.39
CA GLU A 251 -18.73 8.16 -9.45
C GLU A 251 -18.63 7.33 -10.75
N MET A 252 -18.68 5.99 -10.67
CA MET A 252 -18.74 5.14 -11.87
C MET A 252 -20.05 5.29 -12.65
N LEU A 253 -21.14 5.68 -11.98
CA LEU A 253 -22.49 5.73 -12.56
C LEU A 253 -22.93 7.13 -12.98
N TYR A 254 -22.27 8.16 -12.46
CA TYR A 254 -22.67 9.55 -12.66
C TYR A 254 -21.49 10.42 -13.09
N LYS A 255 -21.56 10.91 -14.33
CA LYS A 255 -20.56 11.80 -14.91
C LYS A 255 -20.72 13.21 -14.37
N MET A 256 -19.60 13.83 -14.00
CA MET A 256 -19.53 15.21 -13.53
C MET A 256 -18.57 15.96 -14.45
N GLU A 257 -18.98 17.11 -14.98
CA GLU A 257 -18.21 17.82 -16.02
C GLU A 257 -17.10 18.67 -15.44
N THR A 258 -17.31 19.21 -14.23
CA THR A 258 -16.36 20.14 -13.61
C THR A 258 -15.98 19.72 -12.19
N GLY A 259 -14.79 20.13 -11.75
CA GLY A 259 -14.34 19.88 -10.39
C GLY A 259 -15.22 20.52 -9.31
N MET A 260 -15.81 21.69 -9.58
CA MET A 260 -16.71 22.37 -8.65
C MET A 260 -18.05 21.66 -8.51
N GLU A 261 -18.62 21.23 -9.65
CA GLU A 261 -19.81 20.40 -9.66
C GLU A 261 -19.57 19.10 -8.89
N ARG A 262 -18.46 18.42 -9.18
CA ARG A 262 -18.06 17.20 -8.47
C ARG A 262 -17.97 17.43 -6.96
N ALA A 263 -17.35 18.51 -6.51
CA ALA A 263 -17.28 18.83 -5.08
C ALA A 263 -18.67 18.97 -4.45
N LYS A 264 -19.56 19.76 -5.07
CA LYS A 264 -20.93 19.99 -4.58
C LYS A 264 -21.75 18.70 -4.52
N ILE A 265 -21.69 17.88 -5.57
CA ILE A 265 -22.43 16.62 -5.65
C ILE A 265 -21.89 15.63 -4.62
N LEU A 266 -20.57 15.48 -4.52
CA LEU A 266 -19.98 14.59 -3.52
C LEU A 266 -20.24 15.06 -2.08
N GLU A 267 -20.31 16.36 -1.81
CA GLU A 267 -20.76 16.88 -0.51
C GLU A 267 -22.21 16.48 -0.21
N ASN A 268 -23.10 16.51 -1.20
CA ASN A 268 -24.51 16.15 -1.05
C ASN A 268 -24.74 14.65 -0.79
N ILE A 269 -24.09 13.76 -1.54
CA ILE A 269 -24.23 12.31 -1.32
C ILE A 269 -23.63 11.88 0.02
N ARG A 270 -22.69 12.67 0.57
CA ARG A 270 -22.04 12.42 1.86
C ARG A 270 -22.86 12.89 3.07
N LYS A 271 -23.98 13.59 2.88
CA LYS A 271 -24.88 13.96 3.98
C LYS A 271 -25.56 12.74 4.60
N ASP A 272 -26.08 12.87 5.81
CA ASP A 272 -26.81 11.79 6.49
C ASP A 272 -28.03 11.34 5.66
N GLU A 273 -28.69 12.26 4.94
CA GLU A 273 -29.84 11.96 4.08
C GLU A 273 -29.46 11.34 2.73
N ILE A 274 -28.19 11.42 2.32
CA ILE A 274 -27.66 10.95 1.02
C ILE A 274 -28.48 11.53 -0.15
N ILE A 275 -28.14 12.76 -0.52
CA ILE A 275 -28.85 13.52 -1.55
C ILE A 275 -28.19 13.27 -2.91
N PHE A 276 -28.87 12.51 -3.77
CA PHE A 276 -28.48 12.32 -5.17
C PHE A 276 -28.80 13.56 -6.03
N PRO A 277 -28.09 13.77 -7.15
CA PRO A 277 -28.49 14.76 -8.15
C PRO A 277 -29.92 14.50 -8.68
N ASP A 278 -30.64 15.57 -9.03
CA ASP A 278 -32.05 15.47 -9.47
C ASP A 278 -32.21 14.67 -10.78
N ASP A 279 -31.18 14.66 -11.62
CA ASP A 279 -31.09 13.95 -12.89
C ASP A 279 -30.46 12.55 -12.78
N PHE A 280 -30.07 12.11 -11.57
CA PHE A 280 -29.61 10.75 -11.34
C PHE A 280 -30.80 9.76 -11.39
N ASN A 281 -30.81 8.88 -12.39
CA ASN A 281 -31.89 7.92 -12.60
C ASN A 281 -31.84 6.76 -11.59
N THR A 282 -32.41 6.99 -10.40
CA THR A 282 -32.49 6.00 -9.31
C THR A 282 -33.37 4.79 -9.63
N GLU A 283 -34.31 4.89 -10.58
CA GLU A 283 -35.14 3.78 -11.01
C GLU A 283 -34.35 2.81 -11.90
N LYS A 284 -33.59 3.35 -12.87
CA LYS A 284 -32.68 2.55 -13.71
C LYS A 284 -31.61 1.88 -12.85
N TYR A 285 -30.99 2.62 -11.94
CA TYR A 285 -29.90 2.14 -11.08
C TYR A 285 -30.40 1.71 -9.70
N HIS A 286 -31.56 1.05 -9.62
CA HIS A 286 -32.20 0.71 -8.34
C HIS A 286 -31.26 -0.04 -7.38
N ASN A 287 -30.66 -1.14 -7.84
CA ASN A 287 -29.78 -1.96 -7.02
C ASN A 287 -28.51 -1.20 -6.62
N GLN A 288 -27.88 -0.48 -7.56
CA GLN A 288 -26.70 0.33 -7.27
C GLN A 288 -27.01 1.43 -6.26
N THR A 289 -28.18 2.08 -6.38
CA THR A 289 -28.64 3.14 -5.46
C THR A 289 -28.81 2.58 -4.05
N GLU A 290 -29.41 1.41 -3.90
CA GLU A 290 -29.56 0.76 -2.60
C GLU A 290 -28.20 0.39 -1.98
N ILE A 291 -27.29 -0.18 -2.78
CA ILE A 291 -25.92 -0.46 -2.35
C ILE A 291 -25.21 0.83 -1.92
N ILE A 292 -25.29 1.92 -2.69
CA ILE A 292 -24.69 3.21 -2.35
C ILE A 292 -25.24 3.69 -0.99
N ARG A 293 -26.56 3.61 -0.76
CA ARG A 293 -27.16 4.01 0.53
C ARG A 293 -26.64 3.18 1.70
N LEU A 294 -26.52 1.86 1.53
CA LEU A 294 -25.96 0.96 2.53
C LEU A 294 -24.50 1.30 2.84
N LEU A 295 -23.68 1.51 1.81
CA LEU A 295 -22.25 1.81 1.94
C LEU A 295 -21.97 3.20 2.53
N LEU A 296 -22.81 4.21 2.21
CA LEU A 296 -22.66 5.59 2.69
C LEU A 296 -23.32 5.87 4.05
N SER A 297 -23.84 4.84 4.74
CA SER A 297 -24.37 5.01 6.09
C SER A 297 -23.34 5.64 7.04
N HIS A 298 -23.71 6.66 7.81
CA HIS A 298 -22.80 7.29 8.79
C HIS A 298 -22.56 6.41 10.02
N ASP A 299 -23.39 5.39 10.25
CA ASP A 299 -23.15 4.35 11.25
C ASP A 299 -22.38 3.17 10.61
N PRO A 300 -21.09 2.97 10.96
CA PRO A 300 -20.27 1.90 10.36
C PRO A 300 -20.80 0.49 10.65
N LYS A 301 -21.63 0.33 11.69
CA LYS A 301 -22.26 -0.96 12.01
C LYS A 301 -23.34 -1.35 11.01
N LYS A 302 -23.98 -0.37 10.37
CA LYS A 302 -25.02 -0.58 9.35
C LYS A 302 -24.46 -0.82 7.96
N ARG A 303 -23.22 -0.39 7.69
CA ARG A 303 -22.55 -0.67 6.41
C ARG A 303 -22.30 -2.18 6.28
N PRO A 304 -22.63 -2.82 5.17
CA PRO A 304 -22.24 -4.21 4.93
C PRO A 304 -20.73 -4.32 4.71
N THR A 305 -20.20 -5.53 4.90
CA THR A 305 -18.86 -5.95 4.49
C THR A 305 -18.84 -6.26 2.99
N SER A 306 -17.64 -6.32 2.40
CA SER A 306 -17.49 -6.74 1.00
C SER A 306 -18.04 -8.15 0.75
N PHE A 307 -17.85 -9.07 1.70
CA PHE A 307 -18.40 -10.41 1.64
C PHE A 307 -19.93 -10.41 1.65
N GLU A 308 -20.56 -9.62 2.52
CA GLU A 308 -22.04 -9.52 2.59
C GLU A 308 -22.64 -8.97 1.28
N ILE A 309 -22.00 -7.98 0.63
CA ILE A 309 -22.46 -7.50 -0.68
C ILE A 309 -22.25 -8.56 -1.77
N LEU A 310 -21.15 -9.30 -1.76
CA LEU A 310 -20.90 -10.37 -2.74
C LEU A 310 -21.95 -11.49 -2.71
N GLN A 311 -22.60 -11.69 -1.57
CA GLN A 311 -23.66 -12.67 -1.35
C GLN A 311 -25.07 -12.07 -1.43
N SER A 312 -25.19 -10.76 -1.72
CA SER A 312 -26.47 -10.06 -1.75
C SER A 312 -27.15 -10.21 -3.12
N ASP A 313 -28.48 -10.32 -3.11
CA ASP A 313 -29.32 -10.29 -4.32
C ASP A 313 -29.27 -8.93 -5.05
N LEU A 314 -28.75 -7.88 -4.39
CA LEU A 314 -28.53 -6.58 -5.01
C LEU A 314 -27.40 -6.62 -6.06
N LEU A 315 -26.45 -7.55 -5.93
CA LEU A 315 -25.34 -7.69 -6.85
C LEU A 315 -25.72 -8.69 -7.94
N PRO A 316 -25.76 -8.31 -9.24
CA PRO A 316 -26.08 -9.24 -10.33
C PRO A 316 -25.14 -10.45 -10.31
N PRO A 317 -25.61 -11.66 -10.68
CA PRO A 317 -24.76 -12.86 -10.68
C PRO A 317 -23.50 -12.65 -11.52
N LYS A 318 -22.43 -13.39 -11.21
CA LYS A 318 -21.20 -13.33 -12.01
C LYS A 318 -21.56 -13.75 -13.43
N MET A 319 -21.37 -12.86 -14.40
CA MET A 319 -21.53 -13.21 -15.80
C MET A 319 -20.44 -14.23 -16.13
N GLU A 320 -20.82 -15.50 -16.21
CA GLU A 320 -19.97 -16.52 -16.81
C GLU A 320 -19.78 -16.12 -18.27
N GLY A 321 -18.53 -15.88 -18.66
CA GLY A 321 -18.20 -15.42 -20.01
C GLY A 321 -18.78 -16.36 -21.06
N ILE A 322 -19.40 -15.77 -22.08
CA ILE A 322 -19.72 -16.42 -23.35
C ILE A 322 -18.42 -16.68 -24.12
#